data_AF-A0A9Q1EB46-F1
#
_entry.id   AF-A0A9Q1EB46-F1
#
_cell.length_a   1.000
_cell.length_b   1.000
_cell.length_c   1.000
_cell.angle_alpha   90.00
_cell.angle_beta   90.00
_cell.angle_gamma   90.00
#
_symmetry.space_group_name_H-M   'P 1'
#
loop_
_entity.id
_entity.type
_entity.pdbx_description
1 polymer ?
#
loop_
_entity_poly.entity_id
_entity_poly.type
_entity_poly.pdbx_seq_one_letter_code
_entity_poly.pdbx_strand_id
1 'polypeptide(L)'
;MEPAACPRSVTAGCHAHSLSCGVAQARTRAHGPRSLGVTHCSLQPTHSPSWGERVTVELQDEQAQGEVLNLSIADSGSRELLVSYEIPVEHLVPFHHYNLELLQEHSSAPEGVRLYVTLVRRISVLPRLPHFSFTGFEVLLQALERPLREPAGPLVAVARIVPDYDSYRDSMLLRTPRAASITLTSVTFPHPSDSAFAVPPLTNQGQLQVSQAGVPEEQPMWNHCFLFLGRDSATIFTGEAALVLEYYPTSTVMNSVSWHTRSPLGFSALILDQQLYGKLMSERGLRVEQLPLQGSLLKTTSDTTPTVGIVLRLIGSERPDSLLTEVDPGVLPCLDLEPLEEAGAPPVPGPTLVPLLIPEESVSLESATPVTDHHAQLPLSVSYTKLAVFAMTPVSQSCTAHSKMPFFFSIMFKHCYFKSVTM
;
A
#
# COMPACT_ATOMS: atom_id res chain seq x y z
N MET A 1 63.84 -11.95 45.67
CA MET A 1 64.38 -12.59 44.46
C MET A 1 63.18 -13.19 43.75
N GLU A 2 63.03 -12.92 42.44
CA GLU A 2 61.86 -13.20 41.57
C GLU A 2 60.58 -12.33 41.77
N PRO A 3 59.80 -12.05 40.71
CA PRO A 3 60.21 -11.29 39.51
C PRO A 3 59.20 -10.19 39.08
N ALA A 4 59.63 -9.39 38.11
CA ALA A 4 58.85 -8.37 37.41
C ALA A 4 57.76 -8.97 36.48
N ALA A 5 56.62 -8.27 36.36
CA ALA A 5 55.68 -8.43 35.25
C ALA A 5 55.25 -7.05 34.72
N CYS A 6 55.46 -6.84 33.43
CA CYS A 6 55.04 -5.69 32.63
C CYS A 6 53.55 -5.84 32.18
N PRO A 7 52.95 -4.80 31.56
CA PRO A 7 51.57 -4.38 31.76
C PRO A 7 50.56 -5.04 30.80
N ARG A 8 49.26 -4.96 31.15
CA ARG A 8 48.17 -5.11 30.18
C ARG A 8 47.29 -3.88 30.19
N SER A 9 47.42 -3.13 29.11
CA SER A 9 46.43 -2.20 28.56
C SER A 9 45.05 -2.87 28.54
N VAL A 10 44.08 -2.30 29.24
CA VAL A 10 42.67 -2.57 28.96
C VAL A 10 42.28 -1.66 27.82
N THR A 11 42.39 -2.22 26.62
CA THR A 11 41.82 -1.69 25.40
C THR A 11 40.31 -1.52 25.62
N ALA A 12 39.81 -0.30 25.44
CA ALA A 12 38.39 -0.03 25.33
C ALA A 12 37.82 -0.93 24.22
N GLY A 13 36.95 -1.87 24.61
CA GLY A 13 36.25 -2.73 23.67
C GLY A 13 35.28 -1.90 22.85
N CYS A 14 35.53 -1.83 21.55
CA CYS A 14 34.58 -1.34 20.57
C CYS A 14 33.25 -2.08 20.75
N HIS A 15 32.19 -1.36 21.10
CA HIS A 15 30.83 -1.87 20.95
C HIS A 15 30.57 -2.05 19.45
N ALA A 16 30.73 -3.27 18.96
CA ALA A 16 30.13 -3.68 17.71
C ALA A 16 28.62 -3.47 17.85
N HIS A 17 28.08 -2.50 17.11
CA HIS A 17 26.66 -2.17 17.12
C HIS A 17 25.85 -3.42 16.72
N SER A 18 25.17 -4.00 17.71
CA SER A 18 24.38 -5.22 17.51
C SER A 18 23.16 -4.90 16.64
N LEU A 19 22.93 -5.74 15.65
CA LEU A 19 21.63 -5.81 14.98
C LEU A 19 20.55 -6.08 16.05
N SER A 20 19.38 -5.45 15.92
CA SER A 20 18.27 -5.52 16.88
C SER A 20 17.03 -6.15 16.25
N CYS A 21 16.25 -6.87 17.06
CA CYS A 21 14.96 -7.41 16.63
C CYS A 21 13.86 -6.40 17.01
N GLY A 22 13.49 -5.52 16.07
CA GLY A 22 12.65 -4.35 16.34
C GLY A 22 11.15 -4.65 16.46
N VAL A 23 10.49 -3.95 17.39
CA VAL A 23 9.03 -3.89 17.56
C VAL A 23 8.59 -2.44 17.49
N ALA A 24 7.53 -2.17 16.72
CA ALA A 24 6.90 -0.86 16.68
C ALA A 24 5.66 -0.82 17.59
N GLN A 25 5.49 0.30 18.27
CA GLN A 25 4.42 0.54 19.22
C GLN A 25 3.80 1.91 18.96
N ALA A 26 2.48 1.98 19.06
CA ALA A 26 1.72 3.21 18.99
C ALA A 26 0.90 3.37 20.27
N ARG A 27 0.97 4.54 20.91
CA ARG A 27 0.29 4.80 22.18
C ARG A 27 -0.20 6.25 22.29
N THR A 28 -1.38 6.45 22.87
CA THR A 28 -1.86 7.78 23.30
C THR A 28 -1.66 7.99 24.81
N ARG A 29 -1.74 9.23 25.31
CA ARG A 29 -1.59 9.50 26.75
C ARG A 29 -2.75 8.92 27.57
N ALA A 30 -3.93 8.81 26.96
CA ALA A 30 -5.10 8.13 27.53
C ALA A 30 -4.75 6.75 28.11
N HIS A 31 -5.23 6.45 29.31
CA HIS A 31 -4.95 5.20 30.01
C HIS A 31 -6.02 4.14 29.72
N GLY A 32 -5.65 3.07 29.02
CA GLY A 32 -6.51 1.90 28.79
C GLY A 32 -5.82 0.84 27.93
N PRO A 33 -6.27 -0.43 27.93
CA PRO A 33 -5.66 -1.50 27.12
C PRO A 33 -5.82 -1.28 25.60
N ARG A 34 -6.73 -0.40 25.18
CA ARG A 34 -7.01 -0.08 23.76
C ARG A 34 -6.33 1.21 23.28
N SER A 35 -5.67 1.95 24.17
CA SER A 35 -4.84 3.10 23.81
C SER A 35 -3.40 2.73 23.43
N LEU A 36 -3.16 1.44 23.23
CA LEU A 36 -1.88 0.84 22.88
C LEU A 36 -2.07 -0.16 21.75
N GLY A 37 -1.21 -0.08 20.75
CA GLY A 37 -1.08 -1.13 19.76
C GLY A 37 0.40 -1.43 19.47
N VAL A 38 0.70 -2.69 19.21
CA VAL A 38 2.06 -3.22 19.12
C VAL A 38 2.13 -4.16 17.91
N THR A 39 3.19 -4.04 17.11
CA THR A 39 3.44 -4.93 15.97
C THR A 39 4.12 -6.22 16.41
N HIS A 40 4.23 -7.19 15.50
CA HIS A 40 5.18 -8.28 15.70
C HIS A 40 6.63 -7.77 15.78
N CYS A 41 7.49 -8.64 16.32
CA CYS A 41 8.93 -8.45 16.31
C CYS A 41 9.52 -8.90 14.97
N SER A 42 10.50 -8.16 14.43
CA SER A 42 11.22 -8.62 13.24
C SER A 42 11.84 -10.00 13.48
N LEU A 43 11.73 -10.88 12.48
CA LEU A 43 12.16 -12.28 12.58
C LEU A 43 13.67 -12.44 12.74
N GLN A 44 14.43 -11.49 12.17
CA GLN A 44 15.88 -11.45 12.25
C GLN A 44 16.33 -10.07 12.72
N PRO A 45 17.48 -10.00 13.41
CA PRO A 45 18.12 -8.73 13.74
C PRO A 45 18.42 -7.92 12.47
N THR A 46 17.91 -6.69 12.39
CA THR A 46 18.04 -5.87 11.17
C THR A 46 18.07 -4.37 11.49
N HIS A 47 18.80 -3.62 10.66
CA HIS A 47 18.77 -2.15 10.65
C HIS A 47 17.62 -1.58 9.81
N SER A 48 16.83 -2.45 9.18
CA SER A 48 15.80 -2.06 8.22
C SER A 48 14.53 -2.90 8.42
N PRO A 49 13.93 -2.94 9.63
CA PRO A 49 12.74 -3.74 9.86
C PRO A 49 11.54 -3.21 9.06
N SER A 50 10.74 -4.12 8.52
CA SER A 50 9.44 -3.86 7.90
C SER A 50 8.39 -4.74 8.53
N TRP A 51 7.25 -4.15 8.93
CA TRP A 51 6.16 -4.90 9.56
C TRP A 51 5.00 -5.18 8.60
N GLY A 52 4.62 -4.20 7.77
CA GLY A 52 3.45 -4.35 6.87
C GLY A 52 2.11 -4.45 7.62
N GLU A 53 2.11 -4.16 8.92
CA GLU A 53 0.97 -4.34 9.81
C GLU A 53 0.18 -3.04 10.00
N ARG A 54 -1.14 -3.21 10.16
CA ARG A 54 -2.04 -2.15 10.62
C ARG A 54 -2.29 -2.32 12.11
N VAL A 55 -1.95 -1.29 12.86
CA VAL A 55 -2.22 -1.17 14.29
C VAL A 55 -3.34 -0.16 14.49
N THR A 56 -4.25 -0.46 15.41
CA THR A 56 -5.37 0.43 15.73
C THR A 56 -5.28 0.92 17.17
N VAL A 57 -5.39 2.25 17.38
CA VAL A 57 -5.30 2.85 18.72
C VAL A 57 -6.56 3.67 19.02
N GLU A 58 -7.24 3.37 20.13
CA GLU A 58 -8.45 4.07 20.54
C GLU A 58 -8.17 5.38 21.29
N LEU A 59 -8.97 6.41 21.00
CA LEU A 59 -8.98 7.67 21.74
C LEU A 59 -10.43 8.10 22.04
N GLN A 60 -10.67 8.85 23.10
CA GLN A 60 -11.97 9.48 23.34
C GLN A 60 -12.03 10.85 22.65
N ASP A 61 -13.18 11.22 22.10
CA ASP A 61 -13.33 12.42 21.28
C ASP A 61 -13.03 13.70 22.07
N GLU A 62 -13.51 13.73 23.32
CA GLU A 62 -13.32 14.84 24.25
C GLU A 62 -11.85 15.04 24.62
N GLN A 63 -11.01 14.02 24.42
CA GLN A 63 -9.58 14.04 24.68
C GLN A 63 -8.77 14.39 23.44
N ALA A 64 -9.35 14.38 22.23
CA ALA A 64 -8.58 14.57 20.99
C ALA A 64 -7.86 15.93 20.92
N GLN A 65 -8.34 16.95 21.63
CA GLN A 65 -7.71 18.26 21.69
C GLN A 65 -6.50 18.24 22.63
N GLY A 66 -5.31 18.57 22.10
CA GLY A 66 -4.04 18.53 22.86
C GLY A 66 -3.48 17.13 23.13
N GLU A 67 -4.08 16.07 22.56
CA GLU A 67 -3.54 14.72 22.64
C GLU A 67 -2.41 14.48 21.64
N VAL A 68 -1.53 13.56 22.01
CA VAL A 68 -0.32 13.22 21.25
C VAL A 68 -0.28 11.72 21.02
N LEU A 69 -0.12 11.33 19.76
CA LEU A 69 0.17 9.96 19.39
C LEU A 69 1.69 9.74 19.47
N ASN A 70 2.12 8.91 20.41
CA ASN A 70 3.50 8.47 20.52
C ASN A 70 3.72 7.21 19.69
N LEU A 71 4.59 7.28 18.69
CA LEU A 71 5.07 6.13 17.92
C LEU A 71 6.49 5.81 18.37
N SER A 72 6.73 4.62 18.90
CA SER A 72 8.02 4.20 19.42
C SER A 72 8.49 2.90 18.79
N ILE A 73 9.79 2.78 18.51
CA ILE A 73 10.42 1.50 18.16
C ILE A 73 11.34 1.09 19.29
N ALA A 74 11.24 -0.17 19.72
CA ALA A 74 12.08 -0.76 20.74
C ALA A 74 12.73 -2.06 20.24
N ASP A 75 13.90 -2.41 20.78
CA ASP A 75 14.45 -3.76 20.64
C ASP A 75 13.65 -4.73 21.51
N SER A 76 13.20 -5.83 20.92
CA SER A 76 12.35 -6.81 21.62
C SER A 76 13.08 -7.59 22.70
N GLY A 77 14.38 -7.82 22.54
CA GLY A 77 15.19 -8.64 23.46
C GLY A 77 15.58 -7.85 24.70
N SER A 78 16.16 -6.66 24.50
CA SER A 78 16.62 -5.78 25.57
C SER A 78 15.52 -4.88 26.14
N ARG A 79 14.42 -4.68 25.39
CA ARG A 79 13.38 -3.66 25.65
C ARG A 79 13.89 -2.24 25.62
N GLU A 80 15.06 -2.02 25.02
CA GLU A 80 15.63 -0.69 24.84
C GLU A 80 14.80 0.11 23.84
N LEU A 81 14.41 1.32 24.21
CA LEU A 81 13.75 2.26 23.31
C LEU A 81 14.78 2.81 22.32
N LEU A 82 14.59 2.53 21.03
CA LEU A 82 15.50 2.97 19.98
C LEU A 82 15.15 4.37 19.47
N VAL A 83 13.86 4.67 19.29
CA VAL A 83 13.38 5.97 18.78
C VAL A 83 11.91 6.22 19.16
N SER A 84 11.50 7.47 19.27
CA SER A 84 10.12 7.85 19.62
C SER A 84 9.70 9.17 18.97
N TYR A 85 8.54 9.16 18.32
CA TYR A 85 7.95 10.28 17.60
C TYR A 85 6.63 10.71 18.26
N GLU A 86 6.48 12.01 18.53
CA GLU A 86 5.30 12.60 19.17
C GLU A 86 4.46 13.39 18.17
N ILE A 87 3.40 12.79 17.63
CA ILE A 87 2.55 13.41 16.60
C ILE A 87 1.34 14.10 17.26
N PRO A 88 1.16 15.43 17.11
CA PRO A 88 -0.01 16.13 17.61
C PRO A 88 -1.27 15.66 16.87
N VAL A 89 -2.25 15.14 17.60
CA VAL A 89 -3.49 14.59 17.02
C VAL A 89 -4.35 15.66 16.37
N GLU A 90 -4.33 16.87 16.94
CA GLU A 90 -5.16 17.99 16.49
C GLU A 90 -4.82 18.48 15.08
N HIS A 91 -3.58 18.28 14.62
CA HIS A 91 -3.14 18.65 13.27
C HIS A 91 -3.57 17.65 12.19
N LEU A 92 -4.10 16.49 12.58
CA LEU A 92 -4.51 15.44 11.66
C LEU A 92 -5.98 15.62 11.27
N VAL A 93 -6.21 15.82 9.97
CA VAL A 93 -7.54 15.85 9.37
C VAL A 93 -8.13 14.44 9.36
N PRO A 94 -9.38 14.26 9.87
CA PRO A 94 -10.04 12.95 9.85
C PRO A 94 -10.14 12.36 8.43
N PHE A 95 -9.93 11.05 8.35
CA PHE A 95 -9.98 10.22 7.14
C PHE A 95 -8.96 10.55 6.04
N HIS A 96 -8.06 11.50 6.27
CA HIS A 96 -6.93 11.74 5.39
C HIS A 96 -5.82 10.71 5.62
N HIS A 97 -5.21 10.24 4.53
CA HIS A 97 -4.09 9.31 4.56
C HIS A 97 -2.77 10.07 4.55
N TYR A 98 -2.19 10.24 5.73
CA TYR A 98 -0.86 10.83 5.89
C TYR A 98 0.20 9.79 5.60
N ASN A 99 0.88 9.87 4.46
CA ASN A 99 2.03 9.03 4.14
C ASN A 99 3.30 9.79 4.53
N LEU A 100 3.90 9.41 5.66
CA LEU A 100 4.93 10.19 6.32
C LEU A 100 6.28 9.47 6.33
N GLU A 101 7.33 10.26 6.18
CA GLU A 101 8.70 9.90 6.54
C GLU A 101 9.06 10.67 7.82
N LEU A 102 9.06 10.00 8.97
CA LEU A 102 9.44 10.62 10.24
C LEU A 102 10.95 10.52 10.40
N LEU A 103 11.60 11.65 10.61
CA LEU A 103 13.05 11.79 10.71
C LEU A 103 13.43 12.22 12.12
N GLN A 104 14.30 11.48 12.78
CA GLN A 104 14.85 11.88 14.08
C GLN A 104 16.37 11.71 14.08
N GLU A 105 17.09 12.75 14.50
CA GLU A 105 18.54 12.67 14.69
C GLU A 105 18.87 11.66 15.80
N HIS A 106 19.92 10.86 15.58
CA HIS A 106 20.34 9.87 16.56
C HIS A 106 21.86 9.88 16.70
N SER A 107 22.36 9.83 17.92
CA SER A 107 23.79 9.98 18.22
C SER A 107 24.68 8.91 17.58
N SER A 108 24.15 7.71 17.34
CA SER A 108 24.84 6.62 16.65
C SER A 108 24.57 6.52 15.14
N ALA A 109 23.70 7.37 14.57
CA ALA A 109 23.35 7.35 13.15
C ALA A 109 23.37 8.79 12.58
N PRO A 110 24.47 9.20 11.91
CA PRO A 110 24.66 10.57 11.42
C PRO A 110 23.59 11.06 10.43
N GLU A 111 22.95 10.13 9.71
CA GLU A 111 21.87 10.42 8.75
C GLU A 111 20.47 10.39 9.39
N GLY A 112 20.40 10.19 10.71
CA GLY A 112 19.18 10.03 11.48
C GLY A 112 18.52 8.66 11.34
N VAL A 113 17.51 8.44 12.17
CA VAL A 113 16.59 7.31 12.11
C VAL A 113 15.38 7.74 11.30
N ARG A 114 14.91 6.86 10.41
CA ARG A 114 13.75 7.13 9.55
C ARG A 114 12.66 6.12 9.80
N LEU A 115 11.42 6.58 9.99
CA LEU A 115 10.24 5.73 10.05
C LEU A 115 9.26 6.11 8.93
N TYR A 116 8.94 5.15 8.08
CA TYR A 116 7.90 5.28 7.07
C TYR A 116 6.58 4.71 7.59
N VAL A 117 5.54 5.52 7.58
CA VAL A 117 4.23 5.17 8.14
C VAL A 117 3.10 5.78 7.32
N THR A 118 1.99 5.05 7.19
CA THR A 118 0.72 5.66 6.78
C THR A 118 -0.16 5.80 8.01
N LEU A 119 -0.58 7.04 8.32
CA LEU A 119 -1.42 7.36 9.46
C LEU A 119 -2.77 7.87 8.98
N VAL A 120 -3.84 7.32 9.56
CA VAL A 120 -5.22 7.76 9.32
C VAL A 120 -5.90 7.99 10.66
N ARG A 121 -6.31 9.24 10.93
CA ARG A 121 -7.19 9.58 12.05
C ARG A 121 -8.64 9.27 11.65
N ARG A 122 -9.37 8.43 12.36
CA ARG A 122 -10.80 8.18 12.09
C ARG A 122 -11.66 8.73 13.20
N ILE A 123 -12.83 9.22 12.84
CA ILE A 123 -13.86 9.66 13.79
C ILE A 123 -15.08 8.76 13.72
N SER A 124 -15.84 8.67 14.82
CA SER A 124 -17.00 7.77 14.95
C SER A 124 -18.25 8.26 14.19
N VAL A 125 -18.25 9.50 13.72
CA VAL A 125 -19.34 10.13 12.98
C VAL A 125 -18.80 10.70 11.67
N LEU A 126 -19.32 10.23 10.55
CA LEU A 126 -18.96 10.74 9.23
C LEU A 126 -19.57 12.13 9.02
N PRO A 127 -18.81 13.09 8.47
CA PRO A 127 -19.31 14.45 8.25
C PRO A 127 -20.34 14.47 7.12
N ARG A 128 -21.60 14.82 7.43
CA ARG A 128 -22.65 14.96 6.42
C ARG A 128 -22.60 16.31 5.74
N LEU A 129 -22.72 16.29 4.42
CA LEU A 129 -22.79 17.52 3.62
C LEU A 129 -24.26 17.92 3.41
N PRO A 130 -24.59 19.20 3.64
CA PRO A 130 -25.90 19.72 3.26
C PRO A 130 -26.18 19.50 1.78
N HIS A 131 -27.41 19.11 1.45
CA HIS A 131 -27.91 18.93 0.07
C HIS A 131 -27.39 17.71 -0.71
N PHE A 132 -26.57 16.86 -0.11
CA PHE A 132 -26.16 15.59 -0.71
C PHE A 132 -26.90 14.40 -0.09
N SER A 133 -27.16 13.39 -0.92
CA SER A 133 -27.93 12.19 -0.57
C SER A 133 -27.10 11.12 0.15
N PHE A 134 -25.77 11.23 0.11
CA PHE A 134 -24.84 10.33 0.78
C PHE A 134 -23.73 11.13 1.49
N THR A 135 -23.14 10.48 2.48
CA THR A 135 -22.10 11.02 3.36
C THR A 135 -20.71 10.56 2.94
N GLY A 136 -20.61 9.39 2.29
CA GLY A 136 -19.34 8.84 1.84
C GLY A 136 -19.48 7.83 0.71
N PHE A 137 -18.38 7.61 0.00
CA PHE A 137 -18.25 6.59 -1.03
C PHE A 137 -17.20 5.57 -0.59
N GLU A 138 -17.64 4.34 -0.38
CA GLU A 138 -16.86 3.23 0.14
C GLU A 138 -16.49 2.28 -1.01
N VAL A 139 -15.20 1.91 -1.07
CA VAL A 139 -14.65 1.01 -2.09
C VAL A 139 -13.88 -0.11 -1.40
N LEU A 140 -14.39 -1.32 -1.46
CA LEU A 140 -13.69 -2.52 -1.00
C LEU A 140 -12.93 -3.15 -2.18
N LEU A 141 -11.61 -3.07 -2.13
CA LEU A 141 -10.73 -3.84 -3.01
C LEU A 141 -10.58 -5.26 -2.46
N GLN A 142 -11.02 -6.25 -3.23
CA GLN A 142 -11.02 -7.65 -2.77
C GLN A 142 -9.69 -8.33 -3.10
N ALA A 143 -9.51 -8.73 -4.36
CA ALA A 143 -8.37 -9.53 -4.80
C ALA A 143 -8.19 -9.45 -6.33
N LEU A 144 -7.02 -9.87 -6.81
CA LEU A 144 -6.92 -10.34 -8.19
C LEU A 144 -7.76 -11.62 -8.33
N GLU A 145 -8.59 -11.68 -9.37
CA GLU A 145 -9.57 -12.76 -9.53
C GLU A 145 -8.94 -14.09 -9.94
N ARG A 146 -7.74 -14.04 -10.54
CA ARG A 146 -6.98 -15.23 -10.94
C ARG A 146 -5.51 -15.11 -10.55
N PRO A 147 -4.82 -16.24 -10.31
CA PRO A 147 -3.39 -16.24 -10.06
C PRO A 147 -2.57 -15.69 -11.22
N LEU A 148 -1.52 -14.97 -10.89
CA LEU A 148 -0.49 -14.49 -11.80
C LEU A 148 0.43 -15.65 -12.21
N ARG A 149 0.83 -15.66 -13.48
CA ARG A 149 1.84 -16.59 -14.02
C ARG A 149 3.21 -16.32 -13.44
N GLU A 150 3.56 -15.04 -13.34
CA GLU A 150 4.83 -14.54 -12.82
C GLU A 150 4.54 -13.46 -11.78
N PRO A 151 4.56 -13.79 -10.48
CA PRO A 151 4.30 -12.84 -9.40
C PRO A 151 5.34 -11.71 -9.39
N ALA A 152 4.89 -10.48 -9.16
CA ALA A 152 5.76 -9.31 -9.01
C ALA A 152 6.14 -9.02 -7.55
N GLY A 153 5.98 -10.01 -6.66
CA GLY A 153 6.03 -9.84 -5.21
C GLY A 153 4.72 -9.29 -4.62
N PRO A 154 4.70 -8.96 -3.32
CA PRO A 154 3.53 -8.38 -2.67
C PRO A 154 3.19 -7.01 -3.27
N LEU A 155 1.90 -6.74 -3.50
CA LEU A 155 1.45 -5.52 -4.18
C LEU A 155 0.69 -4.60 -3.24
N VAL A 156 1.07 -3.33 -3.17
CA VAL A 156 0.27 -2.28 -2.53
C VAL A 156 -0.65 -1.66 -3.58
N ALA A 157 -1.92 -1.46 -3.22
CA ALA A 157 -2.87 -0.74 -4.03
C ALA A 157 -3.03 0.70 -3.53
N VAL A 158 -3.16 1.63 -4.47
CA VAL A 158 -3.44 3.04 -4.22
C VAL A 158 -4.73 3.40 -4.92
N ALA A 159 -5.69 3.93 -4.19
CA ALA A 159 -6.97 4.37 -4.74
C ALA A 159 -7.03 5.90 -4.80
N ARG A 160 -7.54 6.42 -5.91
CA ARG A 160 -7.81 7.84 -6.15
C ARG A 160 -9.13 7.99 -6.90
N ILE A 161 -9.81 9.12 -6.67
CA ILE A 161 -10.87 9.56 -7.57
C ILE A 161 -10.33 10.74 -8.36
N VAL A 162 -10.32 10.61 -9.69
CA VAL A 162 -9.84 11.63 -10.60
C VAL A 162 -11.03 12.25 -11.34
N PRO A 163 -11.16 13.58 -11.40
CA PRO A 163 -12.28 14.24 -12.07
C PRO A 163 -12.20 14.18 -13.60
N ASP A 164 -10.99 14.07 -14.16
CA ASP A 164 -10.72 13.97 -15.60
C ASP A 164 -9.80 12.77 -15.82
N TYR A 165 -10.42 11.62 -16.12
CA TYR A 165 -9.73 10.35 -16.26
C TYR A 165 -8.81 10.31 -17.48
N ASP A 166 -9.24 10.84 -18.61
CA ASP A 166 -8.44 10.80 -19.85
C ASP A 166 -7.15 11.61 -19.68
N SER A 167 -7.25 12.82 -19.13
CA SER A 167 -6.07 13.65 -18.82
C SER A 167 -5.15 12.99 -17.80
N TYR A 168 -5.71 12.40 -16.75
CA TYR A 168 -4.92 11.68 -15.74
C TYR A 168 -4.24 10.44 -16.35
N ARG A 169 -4.95 9.64 -17.14
CA ARG A 169 -4.44 8.45 -17.80
C ARG A 169 -3.24 8.79 -18.67
N ASP A 170 -3.38 9.78 -19.53
CA ASP A 170 -2.35 10.10 -20.52
C ASP A 170 -1.12 10.77 -19.87
N SER A 171 -1.34 11.64 -18.87
CA SER A 171 -0.24 12.37 -18.22
C SER A 171 0.47 11.58 -17.11
N MET A 172 -0.23 10.70 -16.38
CA MET A 172 0.27 10.03 -15.18
C MET A 172 0.49 8.53 -15.36
N LEU A 173 -0.40 7.84 -16.08
CA LEU A 173 -0.45 6.37 -16.13
C LEU A 173 0.16 5.77 -17.41
N LEU A 174 0.05 6.45 -18.55
CA LEU A 174 0.59 5.96 -19.84
C LEU A 174 1.89 6.64 -20.26
N ARG A 175 2.23 7.78 -19.65
CA ARG A 175 3.52 8.45 -19.87
C ARG A 175 4.69 7.51 -19.55
N THR A 176 5.77 7.61 -20.32
CA THR A 176 7.02 6.88 -20.07
C THR A 176 8.17 7.87 -19.78
N PRO A 177 8.79 7.84 -18.58
CA PRO A 177 8.38 7.07 -17.40
C PRO A 177 7.05 7.57 -16.83
N ARG A 178 6.33 6.69 -16.12
CA ARG A 178 5.06 7.02 -15.48
C ARG A 178 5.27 8.05 -14.39
N ALA A 179 4.44 9.08 -14.37
CA ALA A 179 4.54 10.16 -13.39
C ALA A 179 3.77 9.86 -12.08
N ALA A 180 2.80 8.95 -12.11
CA ALA A 180 2.06 8.53 -10.93
C ALA A 180 3.00 8.00 -9.83
N SER A 181 2.89 8.56 -8.63
CA SER A 181 3.72 8.23 -7.48
C SER A 181 2.98 8.37 -6.15
N ILE A 182 3.46 7.65 -5.13
CA ILE A 182 3.03 7.84 -3.75
C ILE A 182 3.90 8.95 -3.15
N THR A 183 3.31 10.12 -2.94
CA THR A 183 3.98 11.25 -2.30
C THR A 183 4.12 11.00 -0.80
N LEU A 184 5.33 11.21 -0.28
CA LEU A 184 5.60 11.22 1.15
C LEU A 184 5.82 12.65 1.64
N THR A 185 5.38 12.90 2.87
CA THR A 185 5.70 14.13 3.59
C THR A 185 6.74 13.82 4.66
N SER A 186 7.91 14.42 4.53
CA SER A 186 8.98 14.28 5.53
C SER A 186 8.70 15.17 6.74
N VAL A 187 8.80 14.63 7.93
CA VAL A 187 8.53 15.31 9.20
C VAL A 187 9.74 15.14 10.12
N THR A 188 10.38 16.23 10.50
CA THR A 188 11.57 16.22 11.36
C THR A 188 11.18 16.36 12.83
N PHE A 189 11.76 15.51 13.68
CA PHE A 189 11.56 15.46 15.12
C PHE A 189 12.83 15.88 15.86
N PRO A 190 12.71 16.42 17.10
CA PRO A 190 11.51 16.43 17.97
C PRO A 190 10.54 17.60 17.77
N HIS A 191 10.83 18.53 16.86
CA HIS A 191 10.02 19.74 16.66
C HIS A 191 9.31 19.71 15.29
N PRO A 192 8.24 18.89 15.12
CA PRO A 192 7.52 18.83 13.85
C PRO A 192 6.83 20.16 13.57
N SER A 193 6.85 20.62 12.31
CA SER A 193 6.12 21.83 11.91
C SER A 193 4.65 21.52 11.61
N ASP A 194 3.75 22.44 11.96
CA ASP A 194 2.31 22.28 11.71
C ASP A 194 2.00 22.10 10.22
N SER A 195 2.76 22.79 9.37
CA SER A 195 2.66 22.68 7.91
C SER A 195 2.93 21.27 7.38
N ALA A 196 3.67 20.45 8.12
CA ALA A 196 3.94 19.06 7.73
C ALA A 196 2.70 18.17 7.79
N PHE A 197 1.63 18.61 8.46
CA PHE A 197 0.34 17.92 8.54
C PHE A 197 -0.78 18.65 7.77
N ALA A 198 -0.45 19.74 7.08
CA ALA A 198 -1.39 20.45 6.24
C ALA A 198 -1.80 19.59 5.04
N VAL A 199 -3.11 19.42 4.85
CA VAL A 199 -3.64 18.67 3.71
C VAL A 199 -3.58 19.58 2.47
N PRO A 200 -2.89 19.16 1.39
CA PRO A 200 -2.89 19.93 0.15
C PRO A 200 -4.32 20.10 -0.39
N PRO A 201 -4.62 21.22 -1.05
CA PRO A 201 -5.90 21.38 -1.73
C PRO A 201 -6.09 20.26 -2.75
N LEU A 202 -7.35 19.88 -3.01
CA LEU A 202 -7.63 18.86 -4.01
C LEU A 202 -7.07 19.32 -5.37
N THR A 203 -6.28 18.44 -5.97
CA THR A 203 -5.78 18.61 -7.34
C THR A 203 -6.58 17.74 -8.29
N ASN A 204 -6.42 17.94 -9.60
CA ASN A 204 -7.00 17.07 -10.62
C ASN A 204 -6.50 15.62 -10.57
N GLN A 205 -5.57 15.28 -9.67
CA GLN A 205 -5.05 13.93 -9.45
C GLN A 205 -5.77 13.19 -8.31
N GLY A 206 -6.69 13.86 -7.61
CA GLY A 206 -7.39 13.30 -6.44
C GLY A 206 -6.49 13.13 -5.21
N GLN A 207 -7.12 12.85 -4.07
CA GLN A 207 -6.41 12.43 -2.86
C GLN A 207 -6.15 10.92 -2.91
N LEU A 208 -4.93 10.52 -2.55
CA LEU A 208 -4.51 9.13 -2.59
C LEU A 208 -4.78 8.44 -1.25
N GLN A 209 -5.28 7.20 -1.32
CA GLN A 209 -5.39 6.30 -0.19
C GLN A 209 -4.61 5.02 -0.47
N VAL A 210 -3.93 4.48 0.53
CA VAL A 210 -2.97 3.36 0.35
C VAL A 210 -3.41 2.14 1.16
N SER A 211 -3.41 0.97 0.53
CA SER A 211 -3.72 -0.31 1.16
C SER A 211 -2.51 -0.94 1.86
N GLN A 212 -2.76 -2.01 2.63
CA GLN A 212 -1.69 -2.96 2.95
C GLN A 212 -1.25 -3.71 1.70
N ALA A 213 -0.10 -4.37 1.77
CA ALA A 213 0.32 -5.27 0.69
C ALA A 213 -0.65 -6.46 0.59
N GLY A 214 -1.09 -6.75 -0.63
CA GLY A 214 -1.90 -7.92 -0.93
C GLY A 214 -1.04 -9.17 -0.94
N VAL A 215 -1.54 -10.22 -0.29
CA VAL A 215 -0.88 -11.53 -0.17
C VAL A 215 -1.92 -12.64 -0.37
N PRO A 216 -1.54 -13.83 -0.87
CA PRO A 216 -0.20 -14.25 -1.31
C PRO A 216 0.23 -13.59 -2.63
N GLU A 217 1.52 -13.68 -2.99
CA GLU A 217 2.09 -12.97 -4.15
C GLU A 217 1.55 -13.52 -5.48
N GLU A 218 1.23 -14.81 -5.53
CA GLU A 218 0.66 -15.49 -6.69
C GLU A 218 -0.75 -14.99 -7.01
N GLN A 219 -1.52 -14.61 -6.00
CA GLN A 219 -2.85 -14.06 -6.17
C GLN A 219 -3.12 -13.03 -5.06
N PRO A 220 -2.66 -11.78 -5.23
CA PRO A 220 -2.80 -10.75 -4.22
C PRO A 220 -4.25 -10.55 -3.80
N MET A 221 -4.49 -10.70 -2.49
CA MET A 221 -5.75 -10.38 -1.84
C MET A 221 -5.52 -9.24 -0.88
N TRP A 222 -6.34 -8.18 -0.99
CA TRP A 222 -6.23 -7.00 -0.13
C TRP A 222 -7.32 -6.98 0.94
N ASN A 223 -8.55 -7.30 0.56
CA ASN A 223 -9.75 -7.09 1.40
C ASN A 223 -9.70 -5.72 2.12
N HIS A 224 -9.33 -4.69 1.37
CA HIS A 224 -9.02 -3.37 1.89
C HIS A 224 -10.11 -2.37 1.50
N CYS A 225 -10.61 -1.65 2.49
CA CYS A 225 -11.62 -0.63 2.29
C CYS A 225 -11.01 0.76 2.20
N PHE A 226 -11.24 1.43 1.08
CA PHE A 226 -11.01 2.85 0.87
C PHE A 226 -12.31 3.62 1.13
N LEU A 227 -12.19 4.83 1.68
CA LEU A 227 -13.35 5.65 2.05
C LEU A 227 -13.16 7.08 1.60
N PHE A 228 -13.92 7.51 0.59
CA PHE A 228 -13.88 8.86 0.04
C PHE A 228 -15.01 9.69 0.63
N LEU A 229 -14.66 10.81 1.26
CA LEU A 229 -15.58 11.70 1.97
C LEU A 229 -15.47 13.14 1.44
N GLY A 230 -16.39 13.99 1.88
CA GLY A 230 -16.33 15.42 1.64
C GLY A 230 -16.91 15.83 0.28
N ARG A 231 -16.96 17.16 0.08
CA ARG A 231 -17.69 17.78 -1.04
C ARG A 231 -17.21 17.29 -2.39
N ASP A 232 -15.91 17.11 -2.49
CA ASP A 232 -15.25 16.65 -3.70
C ASP A 232 -15.70 15.23 -4.07
N SER A 233 -15.94 14.38 -3.08
CA SER A 233 -16.49 13.02 -3.26
C SER A 233 -17.98 13.03 -3.59
N ALA A 234 -18.71 14.08 -3.21
CA ALA A 234 -20.15 14.16 -3.38
C ALA A 234 -20.56 14.55 -4.83
N THR A 235 -19.63 15.11 -5.59
CA THR A 235 -19.81 15.53 -6.99
C THR A 235 -18.99 14.71 -7.98
N ILE A 236 -18.46 13.55 -7.57
CA ILE A 236 -17.56 12.71 -8.40
C ILE A 236 -18.27 12.03 -9.56
N PHE A 237 -19.59 11.91 -9.52
CA PHE A 237 -20.31 11.14 -10.51
C PHE A 237 -20.50 11.96 -11.80
N THR A 238 -19.48 11.98 -12.63
CA THR A 238 -19.43 12.70 -13.90
C THR A 238 -18.97 11.75 -15.01
N GLY A 239 -19.34 12.02 -16.26
CA GLY A 239 -18.94 11.17 -17.38
C GLY A 239 -17.43 11.09 -17.62
N GLU A 240 -16.65 12.01 -17.04
CA GLU A 240 -15.19 12.10 -17.19
C GLU A 240 -14.43 11.61 -15.96
N ALA A 241 -15.10 11.46 -14.82
CA ALA A 241 -14.45 11.06 -13.58
C ALA A 241 -14.28 9.54 -13.49
N ALA A 242 -13.24 9.10 -12.81
CA ALA A 242 -12.99 7.68 -12.57
C ALA A 242 -12.45 7.40 -11.17
N LEU A 243 -12.81 6.22 -10.64
CA LEU A 243 -12.05 5.55 -9.61
C LEU A 243 -10.85 4.88 -10.26
N VAL A 244 -9.64 5.24 -9.83
CA VAL A 244 -8.39 4.66 -10.33
C VAL A 244 -7.71 3.90 -9.19
N LEU A 245 -7.32 2.66 -9.48
CA LEU A 245 -6.57 1.78 -8.62
C LEU A 245 -5.19 1.55 -9.24
N GLU A 246 -4.13 2.02 -8.58
CA GLU A 246 -2.74 1.86 -9.01
C GLU A 246 -2.06 0.77 -8.18
N TYR A 247 -1.26 -0.10 -8.81
CA TYR A 247 -0.61 -1.23 -8.14
C TYR A 247 0.90 -1.07 -8.13
N TYR A 248 1.51 -1.11 -6.95
CA TYR A 248 2.94 -0.91 -6.76
C TYR A 248 3.58 -2.10 -6.03
N PRO A 249 4.67 -2.68 -6.54
CA PRO A 249 5.35 -3.78 -5.87
C PRO A 249 6.12 -3.28 -4.64
N THR A 250 5.95 -3.95 -3.50
CA THR A 250 6.58 -3.55 -2.23
C THR A 250 8.10 -3.45 -2.32
N SER A 251 8.73 -4.27 -3.18
CA SER A 251 10.17 -4.26 -3.45
C SER A 251 10.68 -2.97 -4.08
N THR A 252 9.89 -2.34 -4.97
CA THR A 252 10.23 -1.04 -5.59
C THR A 252 9.84 0.15 -4.71
N VAL A 253 8.90 -0.09 -3.81
CA VAL A 253 8.33 0.87 -2.89
C VAL A 253 9.28 1.11 -1.71
N MET A 254 10.05 0.09 -1.30
CA MET A 254 10.90 0.08 -0.11
C MET A 254 12.36 -0.21 -0.48
N ASN A 255 13.23 0.80 -0.56
CA ASN A 255 14.68 0.58 -0.54
C ASN A 255 15.30 1.16 0.74
N SER A 256 16.51 0.68 1.06
CA SER A 256 17.23 0.98 2.32
C SER A 256 17.58 2.45 2.55
N VAL A 257 17.41 3.32 1.55
CA VAL A 257 17.83 4.73 1.62
C VAL A 257 16.67 5.69 1.35
N SER A 258 15.58 5.23 0.74
CA SER A 258 14.48 6.08 0.32
C SER A 258 13.22 5.30 -0.07
N TRP A 259 12.06 5.81 0.32
CA TRP A 259 10.79 5.39 -0.24
C TRP A 259 10.47 6.26 -1.47
N HIS A 260 10.78 5.74 -2.66
CA HIS A 260 10.43 6.38 -3.93
C HIS A 260 9.49 5.47 -4.71
N THR A 261 8.21 5.49 -4.38
CA THR A 261 7.21 4.77 -5.18
C THR A 261 6.91 5.57 -6.44
N ARG A 262 7.64 5.27 -7.52
CA ARG A 262 7.38 5.83 -8.86
C ARG A 262 6.94 4.70 -9.78
N SER A 263 6.10 5.05 -10.75
CA SER A 263 5.66 4.15 -11.81
C SER A 263 4.89 2.92 -11.31
N PRO A 264 3.55 2.95 -11.29
CA PRO A 264 2.77 1.76 -10.96
C PRO A 264 3.07 0.65 -11.97
N LEU A 265 3.03 -0.59 -11.49
CA LEU A 265 3.16 -1.79 -12.32
C LEU A 265 2.00 -1.88 -13.33
N GLY A 266 0.81 -1.50 -12.89
CA GLY A 266 -0.40 -1.38 -13.69
C GLY A 266 -1.46 -0.61 -12.95
N PHE A 267 -2.61 -0.41 -13.57
CA PHE A 267 -3.74 0.27 -12.98
C PHE A 267 -5.07 -0.31 -13.46
N SER A 268 -6.11 -0.18 -12.66
CA SER A 268 -7.50 -0.45 -13.04
C SER A 268 -8.30 0.84 -12.90
N ALA A 269 -9.25 1.08 -13.80
CA ALA A 269 -10.05 2.29 -13.78
C ALA A 269 -11.52 1.97 -14.02
N LEU A 270 -12.40 2.57 -13.21
CA LEU A 270 -13.85 2.49 -13.33
C LEU A 270 -14.43 3.89 -13.48
N ILE A 271 -15.12 4.15 -14.58
CA ILE A 271 -15.80 5.43 -14.82
C ILE A 271 -16.94 5.60 -13.81
N LEU A 272 -17.01 6.78 -13.22
CA LEU A 272 -18.01 7.15 -12.22
C LEU A 272 -19.13 7.94 -12.87
N ASP A 273 -19.85 7.34 -13.82
CA ASP A 273 -20.91 8.05 -14.53
C ASP A 273 -22.23 8.13 -13.73
N GLN A 274 -23.22 8.81 -14.32
CA GLN A 274 -24.55 8.96 -13.74
C GLN A 274 -25.34 7.65 -13.69
N GLN A 275 -25.02 6.67 -14.56
CA GLN A 275 -25.67 5.36 -14.54
C GLN A 275 -25.22 4.55 -13.33
N LEU A 276 -23.91 4.51 -13.07
CA LEU A 276 -23.33 3.90 -11.88
C LEU A 276 -23.88 4.56 -10.61
N TYR A 277 -23.95 5.89 -10.58
CA TYR A 277 -24.56 6.62 -9.46
C TYR A 277 -26.01 6.19 -9.22
N GLY A 278 -26.84 6.12 -10.27
CA GLY A 278 -28.23 5.67 -10.18
C GLY A 278 -28.35 4.27 -9.57
N LYS A 279 -27.50 3.32 -10.01
CA LYS A 279 -27.45 1.96 -9.45
C LYS A 279 -27.00 1.95 -7.99
N LEU A 280 -25.98 2.74 -7.64
CA LEU A 280 -25.48 2.84 -6.26
C LEU A 280 -26.50 3.47 -5.31
N MET A 281 -27.38 4.34 -5.81
CA MET A 281 -28.45 4.95 -5.02
C MET A 281 -29.61 4.00 -4.75
N SER A 282 -29.85 3.02 -5.64
CA SER A 282 -30.90 2.00 -5.46
C SER A 282 -30.45 0.78 -4.67
N GLU A 283 -29.15 0.47 -4.70
CA GLU A 283 -28.57 -0.72 -4.09
C GLU A 283 -27.82 -0.42 -2.79
N ARG A 284 -27.71 -1.43 -1.91
CA ARG A 284 -26.90 -1.32 -0.67
C ARG A 284 -25.41 -1.47 -0.90
N GLY A 285 -25.03 -1.88 -2.11
CA GLY A 285 -23.68 -2.05 -2.60
C GLY A 285 -23.72 -2.72 -3.98
N LEU A 286 -22.67 -2.50 -4.78
CA LEU A 286 -22.51 -3.08 -6.11
C LEU A 286 -21.18 -3.80 -6.18
N ARG A 287 -21.19 -5.00 -6.73
CA ARG A 287 -19.97 -5.73 -7.05
C ARG A 287 -19.54 -5.43 -8.47
N VAL A 288 -18.26 -5.23 -8.68
CA VAL A 288 -17.68 -5.08 -10.01
C VAL A 288 -16.65 -6.18 -10.15
N GLU A 289 -16.93 -7.12 -11.03
CA GLU A 289 -16.01 -8.18 -11.41
C GLU A 289 -15.33 -7.83 -12.73
N GLN A 290 -14.25 -8.55 -13.02
CA GLN A 290 -13.53 -8.48 -14.28
C GLN A 290 -13.00 -7.10 -14.61
N LEU A 291 -12.75 -6.24 -13.61
CA LEU A 291 -12.17 -4.92 -13.83
C LEU A 291 -10.72 -5.12 -14.31
N PRO A 292 -10.36 -4.72 -15.54
CA PRO A 292 -9.10 -5.12 -16.14
C PRO A 292 -7.91 -4.37 -15.51
N LEU A 293 -6.80 -5.08 -15.35
CA LEU A 293 -5.50 -4.50 -15.06
C LEU A 293 -4.85 -4.01 -16.36
N GLN A 294 -4.71 -2.71 -16.50
CA GLN A 294 -4.19 -2.02 -17.66
C GLN A 294 -2.75 -1.56 -17.45
N GLY A 295 -2.04 -1.30 -18.56
CA GLY A 295 -0.66 -0.81 -18.54
C GLY A 295 0.33 -1.78 -17.88
N SER A 296 0.00 -3.06 -17.74
CA SER A 296 0.88 -4.05 -17.12
C SER A 296 1.31 -5.10 -18.12
N LEU A 297 2.50 -5.67 -17.91
CA LEU A 297 2.96 -6.86 -18.62
C LEU A 297 2.56 -8.16 -17.89
N LEU A 298 1.94 -8.06 -16.72
CA LEU A 298 1.48 -9.21 -15.96
C LEU A 298 0.44 -10.01 -16.74
N LYS A 299 0.51 -11.34 -16.57
CA LYS A 299 -0.43 -12.31 -17.13
C LYS A 299 -0.91 -13.27 -16.07
N THR A 300 -2.13 -13.75 -16.22
CA THR A 300 -2.66 -14.85 -15.40
C THR A 300 -2.02 -16.18 -15.81
N THR A 301 -2.18 -17.22 -14.99
CA THR A 301 -1.77 -18.59 -15.35
C THR A 301 -2.46 -19.14 -16.59
N SER A 302 -3.57 -18.53 -17.02
CA SER A 302 -4.27 -18.82 -18.28
C SER A 302 -3.85 -17.90 -19.44
N ASP A 303 -2.75 -17.16 -19.28
CA ASP A 303 -2.20 -16.22 -20.27
C ASP A 303 -3.13 -15.04 -20.65
N THR A 304 -4.10 -14.73 -19.79
CA THR A 304 -5.03 -13.60 -19.97
C THR A 304 -4.55 -12.35 -19.22
N THR A 305 -5.12 -11.20 -19.56
CA THR A 305 -4.98 -9.98 -18.75
C THR A 305 -5.57 -10.23 -17.35
N PRO A 306 -4.85 -9.88 -16.26
CA PRO A 306 -5.38 -9.97 -14.90
C PRO A 306 -6.57 -9.03 -14.70
N THR A 307 -7.51 -9.46 -13.87
CA THR A 307 -8.68 -8.68 -13.47
C THR A 307 -8.75 -8.59 -11.95
N VAL A 308 -9.42 -7.55 -11.46
CA VAL A 308 -9.60 -7.28 -10.04
C VAL A 308 -11.08 -7.22 -9.68
N GLY A 309 -11.44 -7.80 -8.54
CA GLY A 309 -12.77 -7.70 -7.97
C GLY A 309 -12.86 -6.54 -6.98
N ILE A 310 -13.89 -5.70 -7.11
CA ILE A 310 -14.18 -4.62 -6.16
C ILE A 310 -15.65 -4.59 -5.76
N VAL A 311 -15.93 -4.00 -4.60
CA VAL A 311 -17.29 -3.69 -4.14
C VAL A 311 -17.41 -2.20 -3.85
N LEU A 312 -18.50 -1.59 -4.27
CA LEU A 312 -18.78 -0.17 -4.17
C LEU A 312 -20.02 0.06 -3.34
N ARG A 313 -20.05 1.13 -2.53
CA ARG A 313 -21.23 1.50 -1.76
C ARG A 313 -21.28 3.01 -1.48
N LEU A 314 -22.48 3.58 -1.57
CA LEU A 314 -22.75 4.90 -1.01
C LEU A 314 -23.23 4.76 0.44
N ILE A 315 -22.58 5.49 1.34
CA ILE A 315 -22.93 5.53 2.75
C ILE A 315 -23.96 6.64 2.97
N GLY A 316 -25.20 6.28 3.26
CA GLY A 316 -26.28 7.25 3.54
C GLY A 316 -26.40 7.69 5.01
N SER A 317 -25.68 7.05 5.93
CA SER A 317 -25.73 7.34 7.38
C SER A 317 -24.43 8.00 7.86
N GLU A 318 -24.53 8.88 8.84
CA GLU A 318 -23.36 9.43 9.55
C GLU A 318 -22.67 8.38 10.44
N ARG A 319 -23.40 7.32 10.81
CA ARG A 319 -22.87 6.16 11.53
C ARG A 319 -23.23 4.93 10.71
N PRO A 320 -22.36 4.47 9.80
CA PRO A 320 -22.63 3.25 9.05
C PRO A 320 -22.73 2.08 10.03
N ASP A 321 -23.86 1.39 10.04
CA ASP A 321 -24.11 0.24 10.93
C ASP A 321 -23.19 -0.96 10.61
N SER A 322 -22.61 -0.99 9.40
CA SER A 322 -21.66 -2.01 8.94
C SER A 322 -20.72 -1.46 7.86
N LEU A 323 -19.50 -2.00 7.79
CA LEU A 323 -18.53 -1.74 6.72
C LEU A 323 -18.68 -2.79 5.60
N LEU A 324 -18.23 -2.47 4.38
CA LEU A 324 -18.25 -3.44 3.28
C LEU A 324 -17.46 -4.73 3.58
N THR A 325 -16.44 -4.66 4.44
CA THR A 325 -15.66 -5.83 4.87
C THR A 325 -16.50 -6.87 5.64
N GLU A 326 -17.65 -6.48 6.20
CA GLU A 326 -18.53 -7.36 6.98
C GLU A 326 -19.68 -7.95 6.14
N VAL A 327 -19.86 -7.45 4.91
CA VAL A 327 -20.90 -7.90 3.99
C VAL A 327 -20.38 -9.06 3.17
N ASP A 328 -21.18 -10.13 3.05
CA ASP A 328 -20.89 -11.19 2.08
C ASP A 328 -21.01 -10.62 0.66
N PRO A 329 -19.91 -10.52 -0.11
CA PRO A 329 -19.97 -9.95 -1.45
C PRO A 329 -20.85 -10.79 -2.39
N GLY A 330 -21.06 -12.08 -2.11
CA GLY A 330 -21.85 -12.97 -2.96
C GLY A 330 -23.35 -12.62 -3.03
N VAL A 331 -23.87 -11.84 -2.08
CA VAL A 331 -25.28 -11.42 -2.08
C VAL A 331 -25.53 -10.08 -2.77
N LEU A 332 -24.46 -9.38 -3.17
CA LEU A 332 -24.57 -8.08 -3.80
C LEU A 332 -24.76 -8.22 -5.32
N PRO A 333 -25.59 -7.36 -5.94
CA PRO A 333 -25.74 -7.33 -7.39
C PRO A 333 -24.40 -7.03 -8.07
N CYS A 334 -24.14 -7.72 -9.19
CA CYS A 334 -22.95 -7.50 -10.01
C CYS A 334 -23.24 -6.45 -11.09
N LEU A 335 -22.28 -5.56 -11.31
CA LEU A 335 -22.28 -4.61 -12.41
C LEU A 335 -21.65 -5.28 -13.62
N ASP A 336 -22.44 -5.43 -14.68
CA ASP A 336 -21.91 -5.81 -15.99
C ASP A 336 -21.09 -4.64 -16.54
N LEU A 337 -19.78 -4.86 -16.69
CA LEU A 337 -18.92 -3.92 -17.39
C LEU A 337 -19.10 -4.13 -18.89
N GLU A 338 -19.60 -3.11 -19.58
CA GLU A 338 -19.47 -3.07 -21.05
C GLU A 338 -17.97 -3.06 -21.37
N PRO A 339 -17.48 -3.93 -22.29
CA PRO A 339 -16.10 -3.89 -22.71
C PRO A 339 -15.75 -2.48 -23.19
N LEU A 340 -14.77 -1.84 -22.53
CA LEU A 340 -14.14 -0.65 -23.11
C LEU A 340 -13.42 -1.13 -24.38
N GLU A 341 -14.08 -1.00 -25.52
CA GLU A 341 -13.43 -1.15 -26.82
C GLU A 341 -12.23 -0.20 -26.86
N GLU A 342 -11.04 -0.74 -27.07
CA GLU A 342 -9.91 0.07 -27.53
C GLU A 342 -10.38 0.77 -28.81
N ALA A 343 -10.51 2.09 -28.75
CA ALA A 343 -10.92 2.92 -29.87
C ALA A 343 -10.14 2.49 -31.12
N GLY A 344 -10.86 1.92 -32.09
CA GLY A 344 -10.30 1.21 -33.22
C GLY A 344 -9.23 2.04 -33.93
N ALA A 345 -8.10 1.40 -34.19
CA ALA A 345 -7.21 1.84 -35.26
C ALA A 345 -8.04 1.94 -36.56
N PRO A 346 -7.96 3.04 -37.32
CA PRO A 346 -8.64 3.11 -38.60
C PRO A 346 -8.14 1.97 -39.50
N PRO A 347 -9.01 1.35 -40.31
CA PRO A 347 -8.63 0.23 -41.15
C PRO A 347 -7.51 0.67 -42.10
N VAL A 348 -6.33 0.08 -41.93
CA VAL A 348 -5.22 0.20 -42.87
C VAL A 348 -5.71 -0.37 -44.20
N PRO A 349 -5.69 0.39 -45.31
CA PRO A 349 -6.03 -0.15 -46.62
C PRO A 349 -5.04 -1.27 -46.95
N GLY A 350 -5.56 -2.46 -47.27
CA GLY A 350 -4.74 -3.64 -47.55
C GLY A 350 -3.77 -3.43 -48.71
N PRO A 351 -2.67 -4.21 -48.76
CA PRO A 351 -1.68 -4.08 -49.82
C PRO A 351 -2.30 -4.50 -51.16
N THR A 352 -2.27 -3.57 -52.11
CA THR A 352 -2.58 -3.85 -53.51
C THR A 352 -1.45 -4.71 -54.08
N LEU A 353 -1.78 -5.93 -54.50
CA LEU A 353 -0.88 -6.84 -55.22
C LEU A 353 -0.47 -6.20 -56.55
N VAL A 354 0.83 -6.01 -56.75
CA VAL A 354 1.41 -5.73 -58.08
C VAL A 354 2.42 -6.86 -58.40
N PRO A 355 2.42 -7.45 -59.61
CA PRO A 355 3.16 -8.68 -59.90
C PRO A 355 4.69 -8.51 -59.97
N LEU A 356 5.39 -9.59 -59.61
CA LEU A 356 6.84 -9.78 -59.68
C LEU A 356 7.45 -9.48 -61.06
N LEU A 357 8.63 -8.84 -61.03
CA LEU A 357 9.69 -9.00 -62.03
C LEU A 357 11.01 -9.24 -61.30
N ILE A 358 11.57 -10.44 -61.46
CA ILE A 358 12.92 -10.86 -61.04
C ILE A 358 13.89 -10.57 -62.21
N PRO A 359 15.12 -10.13 -61.92
CA PRO A 359 16.31 -10.89 -62.35
C PRO A 359 17.33 -10.99 -61.19
N GLU A 360 17.71 -12.18 -60.71
CA GLU A 360 18.75 -13.11 -61.20
C GLU A 360 20.21 -12.67 -60.91
N GLU A 361 20.97 -13.68 -60.45
CA GLU A 361 22.42 -13.80 -60.16
C GLU A 361 22.98 -13.35 -58.79
N SER A 362 23.87 -14.09 -58.11
CA SER A 362 24.35 -15.49 -58.18
C SER A 362 25.38 -15.75 -57.02
N VAL A 363 25.50 -17.02 -56.60
CA VAL A 363 26.63 -17.72 -55.89
C VAL A 363 27.07 -17.24 -54.47
N SER A 364 27.54 -18.04 -53.48
CA SER A 364 27.99 -19.44 -53.36
C SER A 364 28.01 -19.89 -51.87
N LEU A 365 27.97 -21.21 -51.65
CA LEU A 365 28.22 -21.95 -50.39
C LEU A 365 29.61 -21.69 -49.77
N GLU A 366 29.72 -21.81 -48.44
CA GLU A 366 30.70 -22.72 -47.82
C GLU A 366 30.40 -23.05 -46.34
N SER A 367 30.69 -24.30 -46.00
CA SER A 367 30.48 -25.01 -44.73
C SER A 367 31.71 -24.95 -43.82
N ALA A 368 31.55 -24.97 -42.48
CA ALA A 368 32.42 -25.73 -41.56
C ALA A 368 31.94 -25.64 -40.09
N THR A 369 31.71 -26.81 -39.48
CA THR A 369 31.75 -27.10 -38.02
C THR A 369 33.21 -26.94 -37.49
N PRO A 370 33.54 -26.85 -36.17
CA PRO A 370 33.46 -28.04 -35.31
C PRO A 370 33.46 -27.90 -33.75
N VAL A 371 33.26 -29.07 -33.11
CA VAL A 371 33.84 -29.60 -31.84
C VAL A 371 33.26 -29.20 -30.46
N THR A 372 32.93 -30.28 -29.75
CA THR A 372 32.62 -30.59 -28.33
C THR A 372 33.76 -30.34 -27.32
N ASP A 373 33.45 -30.02 -26.04
CA ASP A 373 33.64 -30.97 -24.91
C ASP A 373 33.33 -30.43 -23.50
N HIS A 374 32.71 -31.33 -22.71
CA HIS A 374 32.75 -31.62 -21.27
C HIS A 374 33.14 -30.58 -20.18
N HIS A 375 32.32 -30.48 -19.12
CA HIS A 375 32.69 -30.91 -17.74
C HIS A 375 31.48 -31.00 -16.79
N ALA A 376 31.69 -31.70 -15.68
CA ALA A 376 30.73 -32.50 -14.91
C ALA A 376 30.06 -31.85 -13.68
N GLN A 377 29.09 -32.60 -13.15
CA GLN A 377 28.76 -32.87 -11.72
C GLN A 377 27.58 -32.15 -11.01
N LEU A 378 26.61 -33.02 -10.67
CA LEU A 378 25.44 -32.95 -9.76
C LEU A 378 25.82 -32.72 -8.27
N PRO A 379 24.88 -32.70 -7.29
CA PRO A 379 23.51 -32.16 -7.25
C PRO A 379 23.31 -31.20 -6.05
N LEU A 380 22.40 -30.21 -6.14
CA LEU A 380 21.95 -29.46 -4.97
C LEU A 380 20.68 -30.09 -4.39
N SER A 381 20.78 -30.59 -3.16
CA SER A 381 19.64 -30.94 -2.32
C SER A 381 18.92 -29.66 -1.90
N VAL A 382 17.63 -29.58 -2.20
CA VAL A 382 16.75 -28.53 -1.67
C VAL A 382 15.91 -29.15 -0.56
N SER A 383 16.20 -28.77 0.67
CA SER A 383 15.39 -29.09 1.84
C SER A 383 14.27 -28.06 1.94
N TYR A 384 13.01 -28.50 1.85
CA TYR A 384 11.85 -27.69 2.19
C TYR A 384 11.56 -27.83 3.67
N THR A 385 11.60 -26.74 4.42
CA THR A 385 10.98 -26.68 5.75
C THR A 385 9.61 -26.05 5.63
N LYS A 386 8.60 -26.92 5.60
CA LYS A 386 7.18 -26.61 5.72
C LYS A 386 6.93 -26.20 7.17
N LEU A 387 6.51 -24.97 7.45
CA LEU A 387 6.07 -24.57 8.78
C LEU A 387 4.56 -24.30 8.77
N ALA A 388 3.90 -25.03 9.67
CA ALA A 388 2.47 -25.21 9.78
C ALA A 388 1.76 -23.91 10.20
N VAL A 389 0.64 -23.63 9.53
CA VAL A 389 -0.35 -22.64 9.98
C VAL A 389 -1.23 -23.31 11.03
N PHE A 390 -1.13 -22.88 12.28
CA PHE A 390 -2.14 -23.18 13.29
C PHE A 390 -3.32 -22.23 13.08
N ALA A 391 -4.45 -22.79 12.66
CA ALA A 391 -5.74 -22.10 12.69
C ALA A 391 -6.22 -22.06 14.14
N MET A 392 -6.25 -20.88 14.75
CA MET A 392 -6.97 -20.63 15.99
C MET A 392 -8.31 -19.97 15.64
N THR A 393 -9.38 -20.72 15.79
CA THR A 393 -10.76 -20.24 15.71
C THR A 393 -11.04 -19.26 16.86
N PRO A 394 -11.62 -18.07 16.61
CA PRO A 394 -12.13 -17.25 17.69
C PRO A 394 -13.48 -17.81 18.15
N VAL A 395 -13.52 -18.22 19.42
CA VAL A 395 -14.73 -18.54 20.17
C VAL A 395 -15.59 -17.29 20.29
N SER A 396 -16.83 -17.36 19.82
CA SER A 396 -17.83 -16.30 20.00
C SER A 396 -18.26 -16.24 21.46
N GLN A 397 -18.10 -15.08 22.10
CA GLN A 397 -18.91 -14.73 23.26
C GLN A 397 -19.65 -13.43 22.96
N SER A 398 -20.96 -13.55 22.84
CA SER A 398 -21.90 -12.45 22.72
C SER A 398 -22.07 -11.76 24.08
N CYS A 399 -21.80 -10.45 24.13
CA CYS A 399 -22.31 -9.59 25.18
C CYS A 399 -22.96 -8.37 24.52
N THR A 400 -24.28 -8.30 24.64
CA THR A 400 -25.12 -7.15 24.31
C THR A 400 -24.86 -6.02 25.30
N ALA A 401 -24.29 -4.92 24.80
CA ALA A 401 -24.34 -3.63 25.47
C ALA A 401 -24.33 -2.53 24.40
N HIS A 402 -25.25 -1.58 24.50
CA HIS A 402 -25.27 -0.35 23.71
C HIS A 402 -23.92 0.39 23.88
N SER A 403 -23.01 0.18 22.94
CA SER A 403 -21.67 0.74 22.95
C SER A 403 -21.64 1.97 22.05
N LYS A 404 -21.32 3.14 22.63
CA LYS A 404 -20.78 4.26 21.85
C LYS A 404 -19.49 3.75 21.20
N MET A 405 -19.44 3.72 19.86
CA MET A 405 -18.22 3.27 19.17
C MET A 405 -17.04 4.18 19.54
N PRO A 406 -15.87 3.64 19.91
CA PRO A 406 -14.67 4.42 20.17
C PRO A 406 -14.14 5.11 18.89
N PHE A 407 -13.26 6.09 19.06
CA PHE A 407 -12.47 6.68 17.97
C PHE A 407 -11.19 5.89 17.82
N PHE A 408 -10.64 5.81 16.62
CA PHE A 408 -9.50 4.94 16.36
C PHE A 408 -8.51 5.58 15.37
N PHE A 409 -7.22 5.42 15.61
CA PHE A 409 -6.19 5.58 14.59
C PHE A 409 -6.00 4.27 13.85
N SER A 410 -5.79 4.30 12.55
CA SER A 410 -5.25 3.18 11.78
C SER A 410 -3.84 3.55 11.34
N ILE A 411 -2.85 2.83 11.86
CA ILE A 411 -1.42 3.11 11.66
C ILE A 411 -0.83 1.93 10.92
N MET A 412 -0.32 2.15 9.71
CA MET A 412 0.37 1.13 8.94
C MET A 412 1.88 1.33 9.07
N PHE A 413 2.53 0.47 9.84
CA PHE A 413 3.99 0.49 10.00
C PHE A 413 4.64 -0.17 8.78
N LYS A 414 5.30 0.64 7.96
CA LYS A 414 5.89 0.16 6.71
C LYS A 414 7.34 -0.25 6.92
N HIS A 415 8.18 0.67 7.40
CA HIS A 415 9.62 0.42 7.48
C HIS A 415 10.32 1.39 8.44
N CYS A 416 11.31 0.92 9.21
CA CYS A 416 12.21 1.79 9.99
C CYS A 416 13.66 1.57 9.54
N TYR A 417 14.50 2.60 9.50
CA TYR A 417 15.89 2.50 9.06
C TYR A 417 16.88 3.10 10.06
N PHE A 418 17.97 2.37 10.33
CA PHE A 418 19.11 2.77 11.14
C PHE A 418 20.41 2.64 10.33
N LYS A 419 21.00 3.73 9.86
CA LYS A 419 22.33 3.66 9.20
C LYS A 419 23.44 3.73 10.23
N SER A 420 24.28 2.71 10.28
CA SER A 420 25.60 2.82 10.89
C SER A 420 26.62 3.19 9.82
N VAL A 421 27.39 4.24 10.04
CA VAL A 421 28.57 4.54 9.22
C VAL A 421 29.72 3.71 9.78
N THR A 422 30.16 2.69 9.04
CA THR A 422 31.48 2.11 9.24
C THR A 422 32.51 3.18 8.92
N MET A 423 33.23 3.66 9.93
CA MET A 423 34.47 4.42 9.74
C MET A 423 35.64 3.48 9.48
#